data_AF-A0AAE9LEJ5-F1
#
_entry.id   AF-A0AAE9LEJ5-F1
#
_cell.length_a   1.000
_cell.length_b   1.000
_cell.length_c   1.000
_cell.angle_alpha   90.00
_cell.angle_beta   90.00
_cell.angle_gamma   90.00
#
_symmetry.space_group_name_H-M   'P 1'
#
loop_
_entity.id
_entity.type
_entity.pdbx_description
1 polymer ?
#
loop_
_entity_poly.entity_id
_entity_poly.type
_entity_poly.pdbx_seq_one_letter_code
_entity_poly.pdbx_strand_id
1 'polypeptide(L)'
;MCLHLLRFYNGIEPVNIGSGEEISIKELALTVARIVGYEGRFEHDLSKPDGTPRKLLDTSRIEALGWQPRIRLEDGLRDVYRNWLEETAGSVAA
;
A
#
# COMPACT_ATOMS: atom_id res chain seq x y z
N MET A 1 -10.69 2.95 9.95
CA MET A 1 -11.57 2.18 9.04
C MET A 1 -12.55 1.29 9.81
N CYS A 2 -12.13 0.24 10.54
CA CYS A 2 -13.07 -0.65 11.26
C CYS A 2 -13.99 0.12 12.22
N LEU A 3 -13.41 0.98 13.06
CA LEU A 3 -14.17 1.87 13.96
C LEU A 3 -15.07 2.85 13.21
N HIS A 4 -14.72 3.23 11.98
CA HIS A 4 -15.56 4.11 11.15
C HIS A 4 -16.78 3.36 10.65
N LEU A 5 -16.59 2.17 10.09
CA LEU A 5 -17.68 1.32 9.61
C LEU A 5 -18.62 0.91 10.75
N LEU A 6 -18.09 0.55 11.91
CA LEU A 6 -18.91 0.24 13.10
C LEU A 6 -19.77 1.42 13.58
N ARG A 7 -19.36 2.66 13.31
CA ARG A 7 -20.09 3.86 13.72
C ARG A 7 -21.08 4.36 12.68
N PHE A 8 -20.77 4.15 11.40
CA PHE A 8 -21.44 4.84 10.30
C PHE A 8 -22.04 3.91 9.24
N TYR A 9 -21.87 2.59 9.33
CA TYR A 9 -22.40 1.63 8.36
C TYR A 9 -23.32 0.59 9.00
N ASN A 10 -24.56 0.51 8.50
CA ASN A 10 -25.60 -0.42 8.97
C ASN A 10 -26.12 -1.35 7.84
N GLY A 11 -25.45 -1.39 6.68
CA GLY A 11 -25.83 -2.23 5.55
C GLY A 11 -25.38 -3.69 5.69
N ILE A 12 -25.94 -4.58 4.88
CA ILE A 12 -25.59 -6.01 4.87
C ILE A 12 -24.53 -6.33 3.80
N GLU A 13 -24.32 -5.42 2.85
CA GLU A 13 -23.42 -5.60 1.74
C GLU A 13 -21.96 -5.42 2.19
N PRO A 14 -21.01 -6.17 1.62
CA PRO A 14 -19.58 -5.95 1.88
C PRO A 14 -19.15 -4.53 1.47
N VAL A 15 -18.27 -3.91 2.25
CA VAL A 15 -17.70 -2.59 1.92
C VAL A 15 -16.26 -2.77 1.48
N ASN A 16 -15.96 -2.39 0.24
CA ASN A 16 -14.58 -2.35 -0.26
C ASN A 16 -13.81 -1.24 0.47
N ILE A 17 -12.59 -1.56 0.88
CA ILE A 17 -11.64 -0.58 1.42
C ILE A 17 -10.41 -0.59 0.54
N GLY A 18 -10.07 0.58 0.02
CA GLY A 18 -8.89 0.81 -0.78
C GLY A 18 -8.52 2.29 -0.75
N SER A 19 -7.39 2.63 -1.36
CA SER A 19 -6.95 4.02 -1.51
C SER A 19 -7.68 4.78 -2.62
N GLY A 20 -8.34 4.06 -3.55
CA GLY A 20 -8.83 4.63 -4.81
C GLY A 20 -7.72 4.98 -5.80
N GLU A 21 -6.45 4.81 -5.41
CA GLU A 21 -5.27 5.04 -6.24
C GLU A 21 -4.71 3.71 -6.77
N GLU A 22 -4.14 3.73 -7.97
CA GLU A 22 -3.43 2.60 -8.57
C GLU A 22 -1.97 2.93 -8.85
N ILE A 23 -1.12 1.90 -8.87
CA ILE A 23 0.31 2.00 -9.19
C ILE A 23 0.74 0.77 -9.97
N SER A 24 1.60 0.94 -10.97
CA SER A 24 2.20 -0.21 -11.67
C SER A 24 3.26 -0.91 -10.81
N ILE A 25 3.52 -2.18 -11.10
CA ILE A 25 4.60 -2.94 -10.44
C ILE A 25 5.94 -2.22 -10.60
N LYS A 26 6.21 -1.67 -11.79
CA LYS A 26 7.44 -0.94 -12.10
C LYS A 26 7.59 0.31 -11.24
N GLU A 27 6.55 1.13 -11.14
CA GLU A 27 6.59 2.36 -10.32
C GLU A 27 6.74 2.05 -8.84
N LEU A 28 6.07 1.00 -8.35
CA LEU A 28 6.23 0.54 -6.99
C LEU A 28 7.68 0.10 -6.72
N ALA A 29 8.26 -0.71 -7.61
CA ALA A 29 9.65 -1.17 -7.49
C ALA A 29 10.65 0.00 -7.47
N LEU A 30 10.49 0.98 -8.37
CA LEU A 30 11.31 2.18 -8.41
C LEU A 30 11.15 3.05 -7.16
N THR A 31 9.93 3.16 -6.63
CA THR A 31 9.65 3.90 -5.39
C THR A 31 10.35 3.25 -4.21
N VAL A 32 10.25 1.92 -4.07
CA VAL A 32 10.94 1.17 -3.03
C VAL A 32 12.46 1.32 -3.17
N ALA A 33 13.02 1.16 -4.37
CA ALA A 33 14.46 1.33 -4.60
C ALA A 33 14.98 2.70 -4.13
N ARG A 34 14.26 3.77 -4.46
CA ARG A 34 14.59 5.13 -4.03
C ARG A 34 14.51 5.29 -2.50
N ILE A 35 13.54 4.66 -1.85
CA ILE A 35 13.39 4.72 -0.39
C ILE A 35 14.52 3.99 0.33
N VAL A 36 14.94 2.83 -0.18
CA VAL A 36 15.98 1.99 0.45
C VAL A 36 17.41 2.31 0.00
N GLY A 37 17.59 3.23 -0.96
CA GLY A 37 18.90 3.58 -1.51
C GLY A 37 19.50 2.53 -2.45
N TYR A 38 18.65 1.76 -3.16
CA TYR A 38 19.12 0.77 -4.13
C TYR A 38 19.49 1.43 -5.47
N GLU A 39 20.74 1.27 -5.89
CA GLU A 39 21.30 1.83 -7.13
C GLU A 39 21.53 0.79 -8.24
N GLY A 40 21.06 -0.44 -8.06
CA GLY A 40 21.19 -1.50 -9.06
C GLY A 40 20.21 -1.35 -10.23
N ARG A 41 20.08 -2.43 -11.02
CA ARG A 41 19.23 -2.45 -12.23
C ARG A 41 18.08 -3.41 -12.07
N PHE A 42 16.91 -3.01 -12.57
CA PHE A 42 15.74 -3.87 -12.68
C PHE A 42 15.73 -4.58 -14.03
N GLU A 43 15.58 -5.90 -14.01
CA GLU A 43 15.35 -6.73 -15.20
C GLU A 43 13.94 -7.32 -15.16
N HIS A 44 13.23 -7.26 -16.29
CA HIS A 44 11.88 -7.79 -16.41
C HIS A 44 11.93 -9.18 -17.05
N ASP A 45 11.64 -10.21 -16.27
CA ASP A 45 11.51 -11.58 -16.77
C ASP A 45 10.09 -11.84 -17.29
N LEU A 46 9.90 -11.65 -18.60
CA LEU A 46 8.61 -11.87 -19.27
C LEU A 46 8.29 -13.36 -19.51
N SER A 47 9.16 -14.28 -19.11
CA SER A 47 8.85 -15.72 -19.19
C SER A 47 7.86 -16.16 -18.09
N LYS A 48 7.68 -15.34 -17.05
CA LYS A 48 6.78 -15.62 -15.93
C LYS A 48 5.34 -15.24 -16.27
N PRO A 49 4.34 -15.97 -15.75
CA PRO A 49 2.95 -15.62 -15.95
C PRO A 49 2.64 -14.27 -15.31
N ASP A 50 1.97 -13.40 -16.07
CA ASP A 50 1.48 -12.13 -15.54
C ASP A 50 0.17 -12.35 -14.76
N GLY A 51 -0.05 -11.49 -13.78
CA GLY A 51 -1.26 -11.49 -12.96
C GLY A 51 -2.43 -10.81 -13.65
N THR A 52 -3.46 -10.49 -12.87
CA THR A 52 -4.55 -9.63 -13.35
C THR A 52 -4.00 -8.22 -13.64
N PRO A 53 -4.15 -7.68 -14.87
CA PRO A 53 -3.51 -6.42 -15.27
C PRO A 53 -3.90 -5.21 -14.41
N ARG A 54 -5.10 -5.23 -13.82
CA ARG A 54 -5.61 -4.15 -12.98
C ARG A 54 -6.36 -4.70 -11.77
N LYS A 55 -6.05 -4.18 -10.59
CA LYS A 55 -6.71 -4.50 -9.33
C LYS A 55 -7.12 -3.21 -8.61
N LEU A 56 -8.06 -2.47 -9.21
CA LEU A 56 -8.63 -1.27 -8.61
C LEU A 56 -9.97 -1.62 -7.97
N LEU A 57 -10.13 -1.22 -6.70
CA LEU A 57 -11.38 -1.39 -5.96
C LEU A 57 -12.30 -0.18 -6.18
N ASP A 58 -13.58 -0.43 -6.41
CA ASP A 58 -14.60 0.60 -6.25
C ASP A 58 -14.77 0.89 -4.75
N THR A 59 -14.43 2.11 -4.35
CA THR A 59 -14.47 2.59 -2.96
C THR A 59 -15.58 3.63 -2.72
N SER A 60 -16.44 3.87 -3.70
CA SER A 60 -17.51 4.88 -3.65
C SER A 60 -18.37 4.79 -2.39
N ARG A 61 -18.68 3.58 -1.92
CA ARG A 61 -19.46 3.35 -0.70
C ARG A 61 -18.77 3.88 0.55
N ILE A 62 -17.49 3.59 0.75
CA ILE A 62 -16.78 4.02 1.97
C ILE A 62 -16.46 5.52 1.94
N GLU A 63 -16.24 6.07 0.74
CA GLU A 63 -16.08 7.51 0.52
C GLU A 63 -17.38 8.28 0.82
N ALA A 64 -18.53 7.75 0.41
CA ALA A 64 -19.84 8.33 0.73
C ALA A 64 -20.13 8.37 2.23
N LEU A 65 -19.50 7.48 3.02
CA LEU A 65 -19.55 7.50 4.49
C LEU A 65 -18.56 8.51 5.10
N GLY A 66 -17.88 9.32 4.29
CA GLY A 66 -16.92 10.34 4.74
C GLY A 66 -15.56 9.77 5.17
N TRP A 67 -15.26 8.51 4.84
CA TRP A 67 -13.95 7.94 5.10
C TRP A 67 -13.06 8.02 3.87
N GLN A 68 -11.81 8.42 4.08
CA GLN A 68 -10.78 8.43 3.06
C GLN A 68 -9.45 7.94 3.67
N PRO A 69 -8.56 7.34 2.85
CA PRO A 69 -7.20 7.01 3.28
C PRO A 69 -6.47 8.30 3.70
N ARG A 70 -5.65 8.21 4.75
CA ARG A 70 -4.88 9.36 5.27
C ARG A 70 -3.39 9.29 4.98
N ILE A 71 -2.89 8.10 4.65
CA ILE A 71 -1.47 7.83 4.42
C ILE A 71 -1.32 7.53 2.94
N ARG A 72 -0.45 8.28 2.25
CA ARG A 72 -0.11 8.00 0.86
C ARG A 72 0.82 6.78 0.80
N LEU A 73 0.83 6.08 -0.32
CA LEU A 73 1.64 4.87 -0.48
C LEU A 73 3.13 5.13 -0.19
N GLU A 74 3.71 6.20 -0.73
CA GLU A 74 5.13 6.53 -0.50
C GLU A 74 5.43 6.83 0.98
N ASP A 75 4.56 7.56 1.66
CA ASP A 75 4.72 7.89 3.08
C ASP A 75 4.70 6.61 3.93
N GLY A 76 3.74 5.72 3.66
CA GLY A 76 3.66 4.42 4.34
C GLY A 76 4.88 3.53 4.08
N LEU A 77 5.40 3.50 2.84
CA LEU A 77 6.62 2.74 2.51
C LEU A 77 7.85 3.28 3.27
N ARG A 78 8.00 4.60 3.38
CA ARG A 78 9.08 5.24 4.15
C ARG A 78 8.97 4.90 5.63
N ASP A 79 7.76 4.96 6.18
CA ASP A 79 7.50 4.66 7.58
C ASP A 79 7.84 3.20 7.91
N VAL A 80 7.40 2.27 7.07
CA VAL A 80 7.73 0.84 7.23
C VAL A 80 9.24 0.61 7.19
N TYR A 81 9.94 1.19 6.22
CA TYR A 81 11.38 1.00 6.10
C TYR A 81 12.15 1.60 7.28
N ARG A 82 11.77 2.81 7.73
CA ARG A 82 12.34 3.45 8.91
C ARG A 82 12.14 2.60 10.16
N ASN A 83 10.92 2.14 10.42
CA ASN A 83 10.61 1.30 11.58
C ASN A 83 11.44 0.00 11.56
N TRP A 84 11.58 -0.63 10.39
CA TRP A 84 12.41 -1.82 10.23
C TRP A 84 13.89 -1.56 10.55
N LEU A 85 14.45 -0.42 10.12
CA LEU A 85 15.82 -0.02 10.47
C LEU A 85 16.00 0.19 11.99
N GLU A 86 15.01 0.81 12.66
CA GLU A 86 15.04 1.03 14.10
C GLU A 86 14.99 -0.31 14.88
N GLU A 87 14.10 -1.21 14.50
CA GLU A 87 13.97 -2.55 15.11
C GLU A 87 15.23 -3.40 14.91
N THR A 88 15.81 -3.38 13.71
CA THR A 88 17.02 -4.15 13.39
C THR A 88 18.27 -3.57 14.03
N ALA A 89 18.40 -2.24 14.11
CA ALA A 89 19.50 -1.60 14.83
C ALA A 89 19.45 -1.91 16.34
N GLY A 90 18.25 -1.97 16.93
CA GLY A 90 18.06 -2.38 18.33
C GLY A 90 18.34 -3.86 18.60
N SER A 91 18.07 -4.73 17.62
CA SER A 91 18.34 -6.18 17.68
C SER A 91 19.83 -6.53 17.57
N VAL A 92 20.62 -5.71 16.85
CA VAL A 92 22.07 -5.90 16.70
C VAL A 92 22.87 -5.32 17.87
N ALA A 93 22.26 -4.44 18.67
CA ALA A 93 22.89 -3.80 19.84
C ALA A 93 22.64 -4.54 21.18
N ALA A 94 21.93 -5.67 21.18
CA ALA A 94 21.68 -6.55 22.32
C ALA A 94 22.45 -7.87 22.17
#